data_AF-A0A1C5HT47-F1
#
_entry.id   AF-A0A1C5HT47-F1
#
_cell.length_a   1.000
_cell.length_b   1.000
_cell.length_c   1.000
_cell.angle_alpha   90.00
_cell.angle_beta   90.00
_cell.angle_gamma   90.00
#
_symmetry.space_group_name_H-M   'P 1'
#
loop_
_entity.id
_entity.type
_entity.pdbx_description
1 polymer ?
#
loop_
_entity_poly.entity_id
_entity_poly.type
_entity_poly.pdbx_seq_one_letter_code
_entity_poly.pdbx_strand_id
1 'polypeptide(L)'
;MTDPDFRVCQISFDALIEIQLEAEGRQWGTRWSSVEALCSQVKPDPMFLQSFMREERGGELRAYRCLLLFSTAGHDAGGGLATVDLHPARFESLERLDRDPGVRAAFERMFSLALAGTSMITKA
;
A
#
# COMPACT_ATOMS: atom_id res chain seq x y z
N MET A 1 -3.89 15.26 18.47
CA MET A 1 -4.34 15.63 17.11
C MET A 1 -3.78 14.58 16.18
N THR A 2 -4.62 13.77 15.54
CA THR A 2 -4.15 12.70 14.64
C THR A 2 -3.70 13.31 13.32
N ASP A 3 -2.55 12.87 12.80
CA ASP A 3 -2.05 13.29 11.49
C ASP A 3 -3.11 12.94 10.42
N PRO A 4 -3.68 13.92 9.70
CA PRO A 4 -4.75 13.68 8.73
C PRO A 4 -4.29 12.86 7.51
N ASP A 5 -2.98 12.80 7.27
CA ASP A 5 -2.39 12.06 6.17
C ASP A 5 -1.99 10.65 6.57
N PHE A 6 -2.08 10.31 7.87
CA PHE A 6 -2.13 8.94 8.31
C PHE A 6 -3.55 8.40 8.06
N ARG A 7 -3.67 7.48 7.10
CA ARG A 7 -4.94 6.93 6.63
C ARG A 7 -4.81 5.43 6.44
N VAL A 8 -5.89 4.72 6.73
CA VAL A 8 -6.07 3.33 6.31
C VAL A 8 -7.19 3.29 5.28
N CYS A 9 -6.88 2.76 4.10
CA CYS A 9 -7.79 2.69 2.97
C CYS A 9 -7.97 1.26 2.50
N GLN A 10 -9.15 0.95 1.97
CA GLN A 10 -9.35 -0.27 1.19
C GLN A 10 -9.13 0.06 -0.29
N ILE A 11 -8.45 -0.81 -1.01
CA ILE A 11 -8.32 -0.70 -2.47
C ILE A 11 -8.69 -2.02 -3.14
N SER A 12 -9.15 -1.93 -4.39
CA SER A 12 -9.34 -3.08 -5.26
C SER A 12 -8.02 -3.51 -5.90
N PHE A 13 -8.01 -4.70 -6.46
CA PHE A 13 -6.91 -5.19 -7.30
C PHE A 13 -6.66 -4.29 -8.52
N ASP A 14 -7.72 -3.81 -9.18
CA ASP A 14 -7.59 -2.88 -10.32
C ASP A 14 -6.93 -1.56 -9.90
N ALA A 15 -7.30 -1.03 -8.74
CA ALA A 15 -6.65 0.16 -8.20
C ALA A 15 -5.16 -0.07 -7.91
N LEU A 16 -4.76 -1.28 -7.48
CA LEU A 16 -3.35 -1.63 -7.33
C LEU A 16 -2.62 -1.66 -8.68
N ILE A 17 -3.24 -2.20 -9.73
CA ILE A 17 -2.66 -2.17 -11.09
C ILE A 17 -2.44 -0.73 -11.54
N GLU A 18 -3.43 0.15 -11.34
CA GLU A 18 -3.28 1.56 -11.68
C GLU A 18 -2.17 2.26 -10.89
N ILE A 19 -2.01 1.92 -9.60
CA ILE A 19 -0.91 2.43 -8.76
C ILE A 19 0.44 1.98 -9.32
N GLN A 20 0.57 0.70 -9.71
CA GLN A 20 1.79 0.18 -10.31
C GLN A 20 2.11 0.88 -11.64
N LEU A 21 1.13 1.03 -12.52
CA LEU A 21 1.29 1.74 -13.81
C LEU A 21 1.67 3.21 -13.61
N GLU A 22 1.06 3.88 -12.65
CA GLU A 22 1.41 5.27 -12.30
C GLU A 22 2.84 5.37 -11.78
N ALA A 23 3.26 4.45 -10.91
CA ALA A 23 4.63 4.39 -10.40
C ALA A 23 5.65 4.14 -11.52
N GLU A 24 5.37 3.22 -12.44
CA GLU A 24 6.20 2.98 -13.63
C GLU A 24 6.31 4.23 -14.51
N GLY A 25 5.19 4.86 -14.84
CA GLY A 25 5.15 6.08 -15.67
C GLY A 25 5.87 7.28 -15.04
N ARG A 26 5.90 7.36 -13.70
CA ARG A 26 6.60 8.41 -12.94
C ARG A 26 8.04 8.05 -12.57
N GLN A 27 8.53 6.88 -12.99
CA GLN A 27 9.84 6.34 -12.65
C GLN A 27 10.08 6.27 -11.13
N TRP A 28 9.03 5.91 -10.39
CA TRP A 28 9.14 5.64 -8.95
C TRP A 28 9.64 4.22 -8.72
N GLY A 29 10.12 3.97 -7.50
CA GLY A 29 10.51 2.62 -7.10
C GLY A 29 9.28 1.72 -7.06
N THR A 30 9.27 0.67 -7.87
CA THR A 30 8.19 -0.32 -7.88
C THR A 30 8.59 -1.59 -7.13
N ARG A 31 7.60 -2.16 -6.44
CA ARG A 31 7.73 -3.46 -5.79
C ARG A 31 7.84 -4.58 -6.81
N TRP A 32 6.97 -4.56 -7.81
CA TRP A 32 6.95 -5.52 -8.91
C TRP A 32 7.66 -4.95 -10.13
N SER A 33 8.32 -5.83 -10.90
CA SER A 33 9.04 -5.45 -12.12
C SER A 33 8.12 -5.09 -13.29
N SER A 34 6.88 -5.59 -13.26
CA SER A 34 5.84 -5.31 -14.25
C SER A 34 4.46 -5.60 -13.66
N VAL A 35 3.40 -5.16 -14.35
CA VAL A 35 2.01 -5.55 -14.05
C VAL A 35 1.82 -7.07 -14.13
N GLU A 36 2.48 -7.76 -15.06
CA GLU A 36 2.42 -9.22 -15.14
C GLU A 36 3.00 -9.90 -13.89
N ALA A 37 4.14 -9.40 -13.41
CA ALA A 37 4.76 -9.89 -12.18
C ALA A 37 3.86 -9.63 -10.96
N LEU A 38 3.14 -8.51 -10.93
CA LEU A 38 2.14 -8.21 -9.91
C LEU A 38 0.99 -9.24 -9.96
N CYS A 39 0.38 -9.44 -11.13
CA CYS A 39 -0.75 -10.35 -11.32
C CYS A 39 -0.43 -11.81 -10.98
N SER A 40 0.83 -12.24 -11.17
CA SER A 40 1.26 -13.59 -10.80
C SER A 40 1.52 -13.78 -9.31
N GLN A 41 1.68 -12.71 -8.54
CA GLN A 41 2.05 -12.76 -7.11
C GLN A 41 0.91 -12.37 -6.17
N VAL A 42 -0.13 -11.72 -6.68
CA VAL A 42 -1.16 -11.07 -5.86
C VAL A 42 -2.54 -11.59 -6.25
N LYS A 43 -3.33 -12.01 -5.27
CA LYS A 43 -4.73 -12.43 -5.50
C LYS A 43 -5.61 -11.20 -5.74
N PRO A 44 -6.64 -11.30 -6.61
CA PRO A 44 -7.56 -10.21 -6.92
C PRO A 44 -8.62 -10.03 -5.82
N ASP A 45 -8.20 -9.96 -4.57
CA ASP A 45 -9.03 -9.74 -3.38
C ASP A 45 -8.90 -8.28 -2.89
N PRO A 46 -9.82 -7.79 -2.03
CA PRO A 46 -9.66 -6.49 -1.38
C PRO A 46 -8.36 -6.41 -0.58
N MET A 47 -7.69 -5.26 -0.68
CA MET A 47 -6.40 -5.00 -0.02
C MET A 47 -6.50 -3.81 0.91
N PHE A 48 -5.58 -3.76 1.87
CA PHE A 48 -5.50 -2.66 2.83
C PHE A 48 -4.22 -1.89 2.64
N LEU A 49 -4.35 -0.57 2.65
CA LEU A 49 -3.24 0.35 2.49
C LEU A 49 -3.17 1.26 3.72
N GLN A 50 -1.99 1.44 4.29
CA GLN A 50 -1.73 2.39 5.37
C GLN A 50 -0.59 3.33 4.97
N SER A 51 -0.86 4.64 4.93
CA SER A 51 0.20 5.64 4.77
C SER A 51 1.06 5.72 6.03
N PHE A 52 2.36 5.92 5.86
CA PHE A 52 3.28 6.08 7.00
C PHE A 52 4.33 7.16 6.80
N MET A 53 4.50 7.67 5.58
CA MET A 53 5.51 8.68 5.27
C MET A 53 5.07 9.55 4.09
N ARG A 54 5.39 10.84 4.18
CA ARG A 54 5.33 11.78 3.05
C ARG A 54 6.68 11.74 2.36
N GLU A 55 6.67 11.60 1.03
CA GLU A 55 7.86 11.81 0.22
C GLU A 55 7.81 13.24 -0.33
N GLU A 56 8.79 14.05 0.06
CA GLU A 56 8.90 15.46 -0.31
C GLU A 56 10.23 15.71 -1.04
N ARG A 57 10.15 16.43 -2.17
CA ARG A 57 11.34 16.89 -2.89
C ARG A 57 11.27 18.38 -3.13
N GLY A 58 12.20 19.12 -2.52
CA GLY A 58 12.19 20.58 -2.61
C GLY A 58 11.03 21.26 -1.88
N GLY A 59 10.46 20.60 -0.85
CA GLY A 59 9.31 21.10 -0.10
C GLY A 59 7.95 20.83 -0.74
N GLU A 60 7.92 20.17 -1.90
CA GLU A 60 6.68 19.72 -2.53
C GLU A 60 6.45 18.24 -2.24
N LEU A 61 5.22 17.92 -1.81
CA LEU A 61 4.76 16.55 -1.63
C LEU A 61 4.68 15.85 -2.98
N ARG A 62 5.54 14.85 -3.17
CA ARG A 62 5.63 14.06 -4.40
C ARG A 62 4.77 12.80 -4.32
N ALA A 63 4.79 12.13 -3.17
CA ALA A 63 4.06 10.88 -2.95
C ALA A 63 3.75 10.66 -1.47
N TYR A 64 2.71 9.87 -1.21
CA TYR A 64 2.52 9.21 0.08
C TYR A 64 3.07 7.79 -0.01
N ARG A 65 4.04 7.48 0.83
CA ARG A 65 4.56 6.14 0.97
C ARG A 65 3.69 5.34 1.91
N CYS A 66 3.25 4.20 1.43
CA CYS A 66 2.23 3.38 2.07
C CYS A 66 2.67 1.92 2.20
N LEU A 67 2.26 1.28 3.29
CA LEU A 67 2.28 -0.17 3.44
C LEU A 67 1.02 -0.75 2.81
N LEU A 68 1.19 -1.78 2.00
CA LEU A 68 0.13 -2.52 1.33
C LEU A 68 0.12 -3.95 1.87
N LEU A 69 -1.01 -4.35 2.45
CA LEU A 69 -1.31 -5.71 2.88
C LEU A 69 -2.23 -6.37 1.85
N PHE A 70 -1.83 -7.53 1.35
CA PHE A 70 -2.55 -8.26 0.30
C PHE A 70 -2.44 -9.78 0.49
N SER A 71 -3.28 -10.55 -0.19
CA SER A 71 -3.15 -12.02 -0.24
C SER A 71 -2.25 -12.44 -1.40
N THR A 72 -1.30 -13.34 -1.15
CA THR A 72 -0.38 -13.83 -2.19
C THR A 72 -1.06 -14.86 -3.08
N ALA A 73 -0.77 -14.83 -4.38
CA ALA A 73 -1.12 -15.90 -5.30
C ALA A 73 -0.27 -17.15 -5.01
N GLY A 74 -0.90 -18.33 -4.94
CA GLY A 74 -0.23 -19.58 -4.55
C GLY A 74 -1.13 -20.54 -3.77
N HIS A 75 -0.64 -21.76 -3.53
CA HIS A 75 -1.35 -22.84 -2.82
C HIS A 75 -1.45 -22.62 -1.31
N ASP A 76 -0.47 -21.94 -0.71
CA ASP A 76 -0.54 -21.57 0.70
C ASP A 76 -1.19 -20.20 0.82
N ALA A 77 -2.25 -20.10 1.63
CA ALA A 77 -3.02 -18.88 1.86
C ALA A 77 -2.24 -17.86 2.71
N GLY A 78 -1.12 -17.37 2.17
CA GLY A 78 -0.26 -16.36 2.79
C GLY A 78 -0.75 -14.92 2.55
N GLY A 79 -0.39 -14.05 3.48
CA GLY A 79 -0.45 -12.60 3.31
C GLY A 79 0.93 -12.06 2.92
N GLY A 80 0.95 -11.05 2.05
CA GLY A 80 2.13 -10.29 1.68
C GLY A 80 2.05 -8.86 2.18
N LEU A 81 3.22 -8.27 2.48
CA LEU A 81 3.37 -6.86 2.80
C LEU A 81 4.35 -6.23 1.81
N ALA A 82 3.98 -5.09 1.24
CA ALA A 82 4.84 -4.33 0.33
C ALA A 82 4.73 -2.83 0.60
N THR A 83 5.77 -2.09 0.21
CA THR A 83 5.72 -0.62 0.18
C THR A 83 5.38 -0.16 -1.23
N VAL A 84 4.45 0.78 -1.32
CA VAL A 84 4.06 1.45 -2.57
C VAL A 84 4.02 2.96 -2.35
N ASP A 85 4.40 3.71 -3.38
CA ASP A 85 4.33 5.17 -3.38
C ASP A 85 3.08 5.60 -4.18
N LEU A 86 2.22 6.44 -3.59
CA LEU A 86 0.96 6.91 -4.18
C LEU A 86 1.04 8.40 -4.48
N HIS A 87 0.54 8.80 -5.65
CA HIS A 87 0.38 10.21 -5.97
C HIS A 87 -0.66 10.88 -5.05
N PRO A 88 -0.46 12.14 -4.61
CA PRO A 88 -1.37 12.81 -3.68
C PRO A 88 -2.83 12.80 -4.14
N ALA A 89 -3.09 13.13 -5.41
CA ALA A 89 -4.45 13.14 -5.95
C ALA A 89 -5.14 11.75 -5.88
N ARG A 90 -4.39 10.67 -6.10
CA ARG A 90 -4.91 9.30 -5.99
C ARG A 90 -5.13 8.93 -4.53
N PHE A 91 -4.20 9.30 -3.66
CA PHE A 91 -4.32 9.05 -2.22
C PHE A 91 -5.55 9.75 -1.61
N GLU A 92 -5.85 10.97 -2.07
CA GLU A 92 -7.01 11.74 -1.63
C GLU A 92 -8.36 11.16 -2.08
N SER A 93 -8.39 10.47 -3.23
CA SER A 93 -9.61 9.84 -3.73
C SER A 93 -9.94 8.49 -3.10
N LEU A 94 -9.04 7.91 -2.32
CA LEU A 94 -9.26 6.59 -1.71
C LEU A 94 -10.30 6.64 -0.58
N GLU A 95 -11.11 5.58 -0.51
CA GLU A 95 -12.06 5.40 0.60
C GLU A 95 -11.31 5.09 1.91
N ARG A 96 -11.53 5.93 2.91
CA ARG A 96 -10.95 5.77 4.26
C ARG A 96 -11.79 4.83 5.11
N LEU A 97 -11.14 3.81 5.68
CA LEU A 97 -11.73 2.89 6.66
C LEU A 97 -11.54 3.37 8.12
N ASP A 98 -10.52 4.19 8.37
CA ASP A 98 -10.06 4.58 9.71
C ASP A 98 -10.80 5.79 10.31
N ARG A 99 -12.07 6.01 9.95
CA ARG A 99 -12.86 7.13 10.48
C ARG A 99 -13.19 6.94 11.96
N ASP A 100 -13.34 5.69 12.39
CA ASP A 100 -13.51 5.32 13.80
C ASP A 100 -12.12 5.18 14.47
N PRO A 101 -11.89 5.82 15.64
CA PRO A 101 -10.62 5.75 16.34
C PRO A 101 -10.20 4.34 16.78
N GLY A 102 -11.17 3.48 17.14
CA GLY A 102 -10.91 2.09 17.53
C GLY A 102 -10.48 1.24 16.33
N VAL A 103 -11.15 1.42 15.19
CA VAL A 103 -10.75 0.80 13.92
C VAL A 103 -9.35 1.25 13.51
N ARG A 104 -9.05 2.55 13.60
CA ARG A 104 -7.71 3.07 13.32
C ARG A 104 -6.63 2.39 14.17
N ALA A 105 -6.84 2.35 15.49
CA ALA A 105 -5.88 1.75 16.42
C ALA A 105 -5.69 0.25 16.17
N ALA A 106 -6.75 -0.47 15.78
CA ALA A 106 -6.65 -1.88 15.42
C ALA A 106 -5.80 -2.11 14.17
N PHE A 107 -6.01 -1.31 13.11
CA PHE A 107 -5.21 -1.41 11.90
C PHE A 107 -3.75 -1.00 12.12
N GLU A 108 -3.50 0.11 12.83
CA GLU A 108 -2.14 0.53 13.21
C GLU A 108 -1.36 -0.61 13.88
N ARG A 109 -2.02 -1.32 14.81
CA ARG A 109 -1.43 -2.47 15.49
C ARG A 109 -1.21 -3.64 14.53
N MET A 110 -2.17 -3.96 13.67
CA MET A 110 -2.03 -5.03 12.67
C MET A 110 -0.86 -4.79 11.72
N PHE A 111 -0.77 -3.60 11.12
CA PHE A 111 0.34 -3.26 10.22
C PHE A 111 1.69 -3.27 10.94
N SER A 112 1.75 -2.78 12.18
CA SER A 112 2.98 -2.84 12.98
C SER A 112 3.43 -4.28 13.25
N LEU A 113 2.49 -5.17 13.60
CA LEU A 113 2.78 -6.59 13.81
C LEU A 113 3.19 -7.28 12.50
N ALA A 114 2.51 -6.99 11.40
CA ALA A 114 2.84 -7.54 10.09
C ALA A 114 4.25 -7.11 9.65
N LEU A 115 4.61 -5.84 9.83
CA LEU A 115 5.93 -5.32 9.49
C LEU A 115 7.04 -5.97 10.33
N ALA A 116 6.78 -6.27 11.61
CA ALA A 116 7.74 -6.92 12.50
C ALA A 116 7.83 -8.44 12.32
N GLY A 117 6.76 -9.10 11.86
CA GLY A 117 6.62 -10.56 11.84
C GLY A 117 6.65 -11.22 10.46
N THR A 118 6.50 -10.47 9.37
CA THR A 118 6.53 -11.03 8.00
C THR A 118 7.89 -10.78 7.36
N SER A 119 8.49 -11.83 6.81
CA SER A 119 9.70 -11.71 5.99
C SER A 119 9.36 -10.77 4.83
N MET A 120 9.93 -9.56 4.83
CA MET A 120 9.79 -8.64 3.71
C MET A 120 10.31 -9.38 2.48
N ILE A 121 9.42 -9.68 1.53
CA ILE A 121 9.81 -10.34 0.29
C ILE A 121 10.90 -9.44 -0.32
N THR A 122 12.06 -9.99 -0.66
CA THR A 122 13.12 -9.25 -1.35
C THR A 122 12.76 -9.13 -2.83
N LYS A 123 13.23 -8.09 -3.50
CA LYS A 123 13.00 -7.95 -4.95
C LYS A 123 13.80 -9.06 -5.66
N ALA A 124 13.14 -9.84 -6.53
CA ALA A 124 13.80 -10.82 -7.40
C ALA A 124 14.43 -10.11 -8.61
#